data_AF-A0A1R3GXB7-F1
#
_entry.id   AF-A0A1R3GXB7-F1
#
_cell.length_a   1.000
_cell.length_b   1.000
_cell.length_c   1.000
_cell.angle_alpha   90.00
_cell.angle_beta   90.00
_cell.angle_gamma   90.00
#
_symmetry.space_group_name_H-M   'P 1'
#
loop_
_entity.id
_entity.type
_entity.pdbx_description
1 polymer ?
#
loop_
_entity_poly.entity_id
_entity_poly.type
_entity_poly.pdbx_seq_one_letter_code
_entity_poly.pdbx_strand_id
1 'polypeptide(L)'
;MDADRVRHAVEPAASIFRIKAKIRRAIETEGIPYTYISSNAFAGHFLPNLIQENATVPPRDKRDVSAIFVQEDDIATYTIKAADDPRTLNKILYLRPPSNVLSFNEIVSLWETKIGKCLEKSYVPEDQLLEIIPKSPIPWNFVLSFGHPMLVKGEASNFEIEACFGAEASELYPEVKYTTVHAYLHQFV
;
A
#
# COMPACT_ATOMS: atom_id res chain seq x y z
N MET A 1 -2.88 1.98 4.11
CA MET A 1 -1.87 2.86 4.72
C MET A 1 -2.42 3.47 6.00
N ASP A 2 -1.53 3.85 6.91
CA ASP A 2 -1.87 4.33 8.24
C ASP A 2 -2.33 5.79 8.23
N ALA A 3 -3.59 6.04 8.63
CA ALA A 3 -4.20 7.36 8.58
C ALA A 3 -3.49 8.40 9.46
N ASP A 4 -2.80 7.97 10.52
CA ASP A 4 -2.12 8.87 11.45
C ASP A 4 -0.66 9.16 11.03
N ARG A 5 -0.16 8.46 10.00
CA ARG A 5 1.25 8.56 9.55
C ARG A 5 1.44 9.05 8.13
N VAL A 6 0.38 9.09 7.33
CA VAL A 6 0.39 9.68 5.98
C VAL A 6 0.31 11.21 6.10
N ARG A 7 1.40 11.92 5.76
CA ARG A 7 1.50 13.39 5.89
C ARG A 7 1.37 14.11 4.56
N HIS A 8 1.69 13.45 3.47
CA HIS A 8 1.76 14.05 2.14
C HIS A 8 0.63 13.59 1.21
N ALA A 9 -0.45 13.02 1.77
CA ALA A 9 -1.63 12.72 0.95
C ALA A 9 -2.17 13.99 0.29
N VAL A 10 -2.61 13.81 -0.94
CA VAL A 10 -3.24 14.86 -1.76
C VAL A 10 -4.70 14.53 -1.99
N GLU A 11 -5.51 15.52 -2.34
CA GLU A 11 -6.93 15.28 -2.60
C GLU A 11 -7.13 14.39 -3.85
N PRO A 12 -8.16 13.53 -3.87
CA PRO A 12 -9.18 13.32 -2.82
C PRO A 12 -8.75 12.42 -1.64
N ALA A 13 -7.61 11.72 -1.72
CA ALA A 13 -7.18 10.79 -0.67
C ALA A 13 -6.94 11.47 0.70
N ALA A 14 -6.44 12.70 0.72
CA ALA A 14 -6.20 13.48 1.94
C ALA A 14 -7.44 13.62 2.82
N SER A 15 -8.60 13.93 2.21
CA SER A 15 -9.88 13.98 2.92
C SER A 15 -10.25 12.66 3.57
N ILE A 16 -10.03 11.54 2.88
CA ILE A 16 -10.34 10.20 3.39
C ILE A 16 -9.44 9.85 4.58
N PHE A 17 -8.14 10.14 4.51
CA PHE A 17 -7.23 9.92 5.65
C PHE A 17 -7.63 10.75 6.86
N ARG A 18 -7.98 12.03 6.68
CA ARG A 18 -8.49 12.88 7.78
C ARG A 18 -9.76 12.32 8.42
N ILE A 19 -10.70 11.81 7.63
CA ILE A 19 -11.93 11.19 8.14
C ILE A 19 -11.58 9.95 8.97
N LYS A 20 -10.71 9.06 8.46
CA LYS A 20 -10.26 7.87 9.20
C LYS A 20 -9.59 8.23 10.52
N ALA A 21 -8.67 9.19 10.53
CA ALA A 21 -8.01 9.66 11.75
C ALA A 21 -9.02 10.20 12.78
N LYS A 22 -10.03 10.99 12.35
CA LYS A 22 -11.11 11.46 13.23
C LYS A 22 -11.91 10.31 13.85
N ILE A 23 -12.23 9.29 13.07
CA ILE A 23 -12.92 8.09 13.58
C ILE A 23 -12.05 7.39 14.64
N ARG A 24 -10.74 7.25 14.40
CA ARG A 24 -9.83 6.67 15.39
C ARG A 24 -9.83 7.44 16.71
N ARG A 25 -9.76 8.78 16.64
CA ARG A 25 -9.83 9.63 17.84
C ARG A 25 -11.14 9.45 18.61
N ALA A 26 -12.27 9.31 17.91
CA ALA A 26 -13.56 9.07 18.54
C ALA A 26 -13.61 7.71 19.26
N ILE A 27 -13.17 6.63 18.60
CA ILE A 27 -13.07 5.29 19.20
C ILE A 27 -12.23 5.30 20.48
N GLU A 28 -11.07 5.95 20.41
CA GLU A 28 -10.15 6.05 21.55
C GLU A 28 -10.70 6.89 22.71
N THR A 29 -11.38 8.00 22.40
CA THR A 29 -11.99 8.87 23.42
C THR A 29 -13.10 8.14 24.18
N GLU A 30 -13.89 7.33 23.48
CA GLU A 30 -14.96 6.52 24.07
C GLU A 30 -14.43 5.26 24.78
N GLY A 31 -13.12 5.00 24.76
CA GLY A 31 -12.52 3.81 25.38
C GLY A 31 -12.96 2.49 24.72
N ILE A 32 -13.40 2.54 23.46
CA ILE A 32 -13.86 1.35 22.72
C ILE A 32 -12.64 0.50 22.37
N PRO A 33 -12.60 -0.81 22.71
CA PRO A 33 -11.56 -1.71 22.27
C PRO A 33 -11.41 -1.73 20.75
N TYR A 34 -10.19 -1.62 20.24
CA TYR A 34 -9.96 -1.56 18.79
C TYR A 34 -8.78 -2.37 18.31
N THR A 35 -8.77 -2.65 17.01
CA THR A 35 -7.58 -2.98 16.24
C THR A 35 -7.68 -2.25 14.92
N TYR A 36 -6.70 -1.42 14.59
CA TYR A 36 -6.67 -0.73 13.30
C TYR A 36 -5.83 -1.51 12.31
N ILE A 37 -6.44 -2.00 11.23
CA ILE A 37 -5.71 -2.72 10.18
C ILE A 37 -5.15 -1.71 9.17
N SER A 38 -3.82 -1.65 9.05
CA SER A 38 -3.13 -0.94 7.97
C SER A 38 -2.64 -1.95 6.93
N SER A 39 -3.52 -2.27 5.99
CA SER A 39 -3.32 -3.32 4.97
C SER A 39 -2.47 -2.91 3.77
N ASN A 40 -1.97 -1.68 3.73
CA ASN A 40 -1.29 -1.09 2.56
C ASN A 40 -2.10 -1.19 1.25
N ALA A 41 -1.48 -1.49 0.11
CA ALA A 41 -2.14 -1.50 -1.20
C ALA A 41 -2.71 -2.89 -1.53
N PHE A 42 -3.96 -2.91 -1.99
CA PHE A 42 -4.60 -4.15 -2.46
C PHE A 42 -3.97 -4.60 -3.78
N ALA A 43 -3.49 -5.84 -3.82
CA ALA A 43 -2.86 -6.42 -4.99
C ALA A 43 -3.79 -6.34 -6.22
N GLY A 44 -5.06 -6.74 -6.09
CA GLY A 44 -6.05 -6.73 -7.17
C GLY A 44 -6.43 -5.35 -7.69
N HIS A 45 -6.19 -4.29 -6.92
CA HIS A 45 -6.45 -2.94 -7.40
C HIS A 45 -5.25 -2.31 -8.11
N PHE A 46 -4.04 -2.52 -7.57
CA PHE A 46 -2.85 -1.78 -8.03
C PHE A 46 -1.93 -2.59 -8.96
N LEU A 47 -1.85 -3.92 -8.82
CA LEU A 47 -0.92 -4.73 -9.62
C LEU A 47 -1.38 -5.05 -11.05
N PRO A 48 -2.67 -5.31 -11.38
CA PRO A 48 -3.06 -5.73 -12.73
C PRO A 48 -2.61 -4.77 -13.84
N ASN A 49 -2.62 -3.47 -13.56
CA ASN A 49 -2.19 -2.45 -14.51
C ASN A 49 -0.91 -1.73 -14.06
N LEU A 50 -0.21 -2.23 -13.03
CA LEU A 50 0.95 -1.57 -12.41
C LEU A 50 0.72 -0.07 -12.14
N ILE A 51 -0.52 0.31 -11.81
CA ILE A 51 -0.93 1.70 -11.53
C ILE A 51 -0.76 2.60 -12.77
N GLN A 52 -0.98 2.06 -13.97
CA GLN A 52 -0.87 2.77 -15.23
C GLN A 52 -2.25 2.89 -15.89
N GLU A 53 -2.69 4.13 -16.11
CA GLU A 53 -3.97 4.42 -16.77
C GLU A 53 -3.93 4.11 -18.28
N ASN A 54 -2.76 4.24 -18.94
CA ASN A 54 -2.57 4.04 -20.40
C ASN A 54 -1.08 3.90 -20.84
N ALA A 55 -0.17 3.35 -20.04
CA ALA A 55 1.26 3.50 -20.35
C ALA A 55 1.78 2.53 -21.42
N THR A 56 2.52 3.09 -22.38
CA THR A 56 3.38 2.35 -23.31
C THR A 56 4.80 2.16 -22.76
N VAL A 57 5.14 2.75 -21.59
CA VAL A 57 6.52 2.81 -21.06
C VAL A 57 6.76 3.14 -19.54
N PRO A 58 7.55 2.42 -18.67
CA PRO A 58 7.83 2.76 -17.23
C PRO A 58 9.01 3.72 -16.85
N PRO A 59 9.12 4.43 -15.74
CA PRO A 59 10.16 5.47 -15.51
C PRO A 59 11.67 5.24 -15.76
N ARG A 60 12.38 6.30 -16.23
CA ARG A 60 13.85 6.45 -16.29
C ARG A 60 14.35 7.52 -15.30
N ASP A 61 14.28 7.21 -14.00
CA ASP A 61 15.33 7.45 -12.99
C ASP A 61 14.84 7.06 -11.58
N LYS A 62 15.80 6.76 -10.69
CA LYS A 62 15.64 6.04 -9.41
C LYS A 62 14.62 6.66 -8.45
N ARG A 63 13.45 6.04 -8.30
CA ARG A 63 12.74 6.03 -7.01
C ARG A 63 12.85 4.64 -6.40
N ASP A 64 13.82 4.49 -5.52
CA ASP A 64 13.96 3.33 -4.65
C ASP A 64 13.01 3.46 -3.44
N VAL A 65 11.75 3.81 -3.74
CA VAL A 65 10.70 3.98 -2.74
C VAL A 65 9.90 2.70 -2.75
N SER A 66 10.03 1.91 -1.69
CA SER A 66 9.28 0.68 -1.55
C SER A 66 7.80 0.96 -1.32
N ALA A 67 6.97 0.25 -2.07
CA ALA A 67 5.55 0.10 -1.84
C ALA A 67 5.25 -1.31 -1.32
N ILE A 68 4.06 -1.49 -0.76
CA ILE A 68 3.66 -2.74 -0.14
C ILE A 68 2.31 -3.16 -0.71
N PHE A 69 2.30 -4.31 -1.37
CA PHE A 69 1.10 -4.89 -1.98
C PHE A 69 0.73 -6.17 -1.26
N VAL A 70 -0.56 -6.33 -0.94
CA VAL A 70 -1.05 -7.49 -0.20
C VAL A 70 -2.29 -8.03 -0.91
N GLN A 71 -2.36 -9.35 -1.11
CA GLN A 71 -3.56 -9.98 -1.65
C GLN A 71 -4.71 -9.84 -0.66
N GLU A 72 -5.90 -9.59 -1.18
CA GLU A 72 -7.12 -9.35 -0.42
C GLU A 72 -7.48 -10.53 0.51
N ASP A 73 -7.25 -11.77 0.06
CA ASP A 73 -7.46 -12.98 0.88
C ASP A 73 -6.50 -13.06 2.08
N ASP A 74 -5.25 -12.61 1.91
CA ASP A 74 -4.28 -12.52 3.01
C ASP A 74 -4.70 -11.43 4.00
N ILE A 75 -5.19 -10.30 3.50
CA ILE A 75 -5.71 -9.20 4.33
C ILE A 75 -6.87 -9.69 5.19
N ALA A 76 -7.80 -10.43 4.59
CA ALA A 76 -8.91 -11.05 5.31
C ALA A 76 -8.40 -12.04 6.37
N THR A 77 -7.46 -12.91 6.00
CA THR A 77 -6.87 -13.91 6.91
C THR A 77 -6.23 -13.26 8.14
N TYR A 78 -5.36 -12.26 7.93
CA TYR A 78 -4.70 -11.54 9.03
C TYR A 78 -5.70 -10.76 9.89
N THR A 79 -6.75 -10.20 9.27
CA THR A 79 -7.80 -9.46 9.98
C THR A 79 -8.59 -10.38 10.91
N ILE A 80 -8.98 -11.57 10.45
CA ILE A 80 -9.68 -12.55 11.28
C ILE A 80 -8.79 -13.04 12.43
N LYS A 81 -7.51 -13.32 12.17
CA LYS A 81 -6.57 -13.73 13.22
C LYS A 81 -6.39 -12.67 14.31
N ALA A 82 -6.42 -11.41 13.94
CA ALA A 82 -6.27 -10.28 14.87
C ALA A 82 -7.55 -9.88 15.60
N ALA A 83 -8.71 -10.42 15.21
CA ALA A 83 -9.99 -9.99 15.80
C ALA A 83 -10.07 -10.29 17.30
N ASP A 84 -9.60 -11.47 17.71
CA ASP A 84 -9.66 -11.95 19.10
C ASP A 84 -8.26 -12.12 19.75
N ASP A 85 -7.19 -11.65 19.09
CA ASP A 85 -5.84 -11.75 19.63
C ASP A 85 -5.59 -10.62 20.65
N PRO A 86 -5.35 -10.92 21.94
CA PRO A 86 -5.07 -9.88 22.93
C PRO A 86 -3.80 -9.07 22.63
N ARG A 87 -2.89 -9.58 21.78
CA ARG A 87 -1.68 -8.87 21.35
C ARG A 87 -1.98 -7.67 20.43
N THR A 88 -3.14 -7.65 19.78
CA THR A 88 -3.57 -6.58 18.88
C THR A 88 -4.58 -5.61 19.51
N LEU A 89 -5.03 -5.90 20.74
CA LEU A 89 -5.92 -5.02 21.50
C LEU A 89 -5.33 -3.61 21.64
N ASN A 90 -6.10 -2.63 21.19
CA ASN A 90 -5.76 -1.21 21.16
C ASN A 90 -4.46 -0.91 20.40
N LYS A 91 -4.20 -1.64 19.30
CA LYS A 91 -3.03 -1.47 18.44
C LYS A 91 -3.38 -1.25 16.99
N ILE A 92 -2.38 -0.83 16.22
CA ILE A 92 -2.37 -0.88 14.77
C ILE A 92 -1.68 -2.17 14.32
N LEU A 93 -2.39 -3.01 13.57
CA LEU A 93 -1.79 -4.14 12.88
C LEU A 93 -1.36 -3.71 11.48
N TYR A 94 -0.07 -3.77 11.21
CA TYR A 94 0.50 -3.45 9.90
C TYR A 94 0.71 -4.72 9.10
N LEU A 95 0.30 -4.72 7.84
CA LEU A 95 0.59 -5.82 6.92
C LEU A 95 1.76 -5.37 6.03
N ARG A 96 2.98 -5.70 6.45
CA ARG A 96 4.23 -5.42 5.73
C ARG A 96 5.02 -6.72 5.47
N PRO A 97 4.42 -7.71 4.79
CA PRO A 97 5.10 -8.96 4.53
C PRO A 97 6.44 -8.71 3.80
N PRO A 98 7.58 -9.21 4.32
CA PRO A 98 8.91 -8.84 3.82
C PRO A 98 9.09 -9.03 2.31
N SER A 99 8.56 -10.10 1.73
CA SER A 99 8.70 -10.37 0.28
C SER A 99 7.82 -9.48 -0.61
N ASN A 100 6.96 -8.63 -0.04
CA ASN A 100 6.08 -7.73 -0.79
C ASN A 100 6.43 -6.24 -0.57
N VAL A 101 7.49 -5.95 0.20
CA VAL A 101 8.06 -4.61 0.31
C VAL A 101 9.00 -4.42 -0.87
N LEU A 102 8.49 -3.85 -1.96
CA LEU A 102 9.20 -3.75 -3.25
C LEU A 102 9.13 -2.33 -3.78
N SER A 103 10.24 -1.84 -4.31
CA SER A 103 10.27 -0.65 -5.15
C SER A 103 9.48 -0.91 -6.45
N PHE A 104 9.02 0.18 -7.07
CA PHE A 104 8.35 0.07 -8.37
C PHE A 104 9.27 -0.56 -9.44
N ASN A 105 10.57 -0.28 -9.37
CA ASN A 105 11.56 -0.86 -10.29
C ASN A 105 11.70 -2.37 -10.12
N GLU A 106 11.68 -2.87 -8.89
CA GLU A 106 11.69 -4.32 -8.63
C GLU A 106 10.43 -4.98 -9.18
N ILE A 107 9.27 -4.36 -9.00
CA ILE A 107 8.00 -4.88 -9.56
C ILE A 107 8.03 -4.92 -11.09
N VAL A 108 8.50 -3.85 -11.73
CA VAL A 108 8.69 -3.82 -13.18
C VAL A 108 9.68 -4.89 -13.63
N SER A 109 10.79 -5.07 -12.91
CA SER A 109 11.79 -6.08 -13.24
C SER A 109 11.25 -7.51 -13.10
N LEU A 110 10.45 -7.78 -12.06
CA LEU A 110 9.73 -9.05 -11.88
C LEU A 110 8.78 -9.29 -13.06
N TRP A 111 8.08 -8.26 -13.51
CA TRP A 111 7.16 -8.36 -14.64
C TRP A 111 7.90 -8.59 -15.96
N GLU A 112 8.93 -7.80 -16.28
CA GLU A 112 9.78 -7.95 -17.47
C GLU A 112 10.37 -9.37 -17.58
N THR A 113 10.80 -9.92 -16.45
CA THR A 113 11.30 -11.30 -16.35
C THR A 113 10.22 -12.32 -16.71
N LYS A 114 8.98 -12.14 -16.23
CA LYS A 114 7.87 -13.06 -16.50
C LYS A 114 7.42 -13.03 -17.95
N ILE A 115 7.37 -11.86 -18.57
CA ILE A 115 6.94 -11.70 -19.97
C ILE A 115 8.07 -11.89 -20.98
N GLY A 116 9.32 -12.05 -20.52
CA GLY A 116 10.50 -12.19 -21.38
C GLY A 116 10.77 -10.97 -22.27
N LYS A 117 10.30 -9.79 -21.86
CA LYS A 117 10.35 -8.55 -22.66
C LYS A 117 10.71 -7.36 -21.78
N CYS A 118 11.68 -6.57 -22.23
CA CYS A 118 11.95 -5.27 -21.65
C CYS A 118 10.85 -4.28 -22.04
N LEU A 119 10.27 -3.61 -21.07
CA LEU A 119 9.35 -2.50 -21.29
C LEU A 119 10.20 -1.26 -21.59
N GLU A 120 9.84 -0.49 -22.62
CA GLU A 120 10.45 0.83 -22.86
C GLU A 120 10.01 1.75 -21.72
N LYS A 121 10.75 2.79 -21.32
CA LYS A 121 10.63 3.38 -19.98
C LYS A 121 10.38 4.94 -19.93
N SER A 122 9.29 5.52 -19.36
CA SER A 122 9.03 6.98 -19.14
C SER A 122 8.66 7.46 -17.72
N TYR A 123 9.22 8.61 -17.29
CA TYR A 123 9.09 9.19 -15.94
C TYR A 123 8.09 10.33 -15.88
N VAL A 124 7.34 10.39 -14.78
CA VAL A 124 6.44 11.50 -14.44
C VAL A 124 6.98 12.21 -13.20
N PRO A 125 7.46 13.46 -13.31
CA PRO A 125 7.82 14.30 -12.19
C PRO A 125 6.68 14.46 -11.19
N GLU A 126 7.01 14.69 -9.91
CA GLU A 126 5.98 14.83 -8.87
C GLU A 126 5.05 16.02 -9.14
N ASP A 127 5.59 17.17 -9.50
CA ASP A 127 4.85 18.36 -9.90
C ASP A 127 3.88 18.06 -11.06
N GLN A 128 4.32 17.32 -12.07
CA GLN A 128 3.44 16.89 -13.16
C GLN A 128 2.34 15.93 -12.67
N LEU A 129 2.68 14.97 -11.80
CA LEU A 129 1.69 14.06 -11.21
C LEU A 129 0.63 14.83 -10.41
N LEU A 130 1.03 15.84 -9.63
CA LEU A 130 0.12 16.68 -8.86
C LEU A 130 -0.82 17.51 -9.74
N GLU A 131 -0.41 17.85 -10.97
CA GLU A 131 -1.30 18.46 -11.96
C GLU A 131 -2.23 17.46 -12.66
N ILE A 132 -1.80 16.21 -12.82
CA ILE A 132 -2.58 15.14 -13.46
C ILE A 132 -3.73 14.69 -12.55
N ILE A 133 -3.47 14.46 -11.26
CA ILE A 133 -4.46 13.94 -10.29
C ILE A 133 -5.83 14.64 -10.36
N PRO A 134 -5.94 15.98 -10.29
CA PRO A 134 -7.24 16.65 -10.32
C PRO A 134 -7.91 16.63 -11.71
N LYS A 135 -7.14 16.37 -12.78
CA LYS A 135 -7.63 16.30 -14.17
C LYS A 135 -8.01 14.87 -14.59
N SER A 136 -7.52 13.85 -13.89
CA SER A 136 -7.83 12.45 -14.16
C SER A 136 -9.30 12.14 -13.88
N PRO A 137 -9.93 11.26 -14.67
CA PRO A 137 -11.30 10.82 -14.43
C PRO A 137 -11.39 9.98 -13.15
N ILE A 138 -12.61 9.85 -12.62
CA ILE A 138 -12.90 8.85 -11.58
C ILE A 138 -12.91 7.46 -12.24
N PRO A 139 -12.28 6.43 -11.66
CA PRO A 139 -11.66 6.40 -10.32
C PRO A 139 -10.15 6.73 -10.31
N TRP A 140 -9.52 7.06 -11.43
CA TRP A 140 -8.06 7.24 -11.53
C TRP A 140 -7.50 8.38 -10.68
N ASN A 141 -8.25 9.48 -10.51
CA ASN A 141 -7.86 10.52 -9.54
C ASN A 141 -7.71 9.98 -8.10
N PHE A 142 -8.56 9.03 -7.69
CA PHE A 142 -8.41 8.33 -6.40
C PHE A 142 -7.18 7.43 -6.40
N VAL A 143 -7.01 6.59 -7.43
CA VAL A 143 -5.85 5.69 -7.53
C VAL A 143 -4.54 6.46 -7.43
N LEU A 144 -4.40 7.54 -8.19
CA LEU A 144 -3.20 8.36 -8.21
C LEU A 144 -3.01 9.16 -6.92
N SER A 145 -4.07 9.71 -6.32
CA SER A 145 -3.96 10.43 -5.04
C SER A 145 -3.61 9.52 -3.86
N PHE A 146 -4.03 8.25 -3.87
CA PHE A 146 -3.56 7.24 -2.91
C PHE A 146 -2.16 6.72 -3.25
N GLY A 147 -1.83 6.64 -4.54
CA GLY A 147 -0.52 6.21 -5.04
C GLY A 147 0.60 7.20 -4.70
N HIS A 148 0.34 8.51 -4.70
CA HIS A 148 1.35 9.55 -4.42
C HIS A 148 2.06 9.37 -3.06
N PRO A 149 1.38 9.36 -1.90
CA PRO A 149 2.05 9.20 -0.61
C PRO A 149 2.79 7.85 -0.50
N MET A 150 2.32 6.81 -1.20
CA MET A 150 2.96 5.50 -1.22
C MET A 150 4.22 5.45 -2.11
N LEU A 151 4.08 5.75 -3.40
CA LEU A 151 5.08 5.52 -4.45
C LEU A 151 6.04 6.69 -4.62
N VAL A 152 5.63 7.89 -4.23
CA VAL A 152 6.42 9.13 -4.39
C VAL A 152 7.08 9.50 -3.07
N LYS A 153 6.34 9.40 -1.96
CA LYS A 153 6.79 9.84 -0.63
C LYS A 153 7.23 8.69 0.30
N GLY A 154 6.92 7.44 -0.02
CA GLY A 154 7.33 6.28 0.76
C GLY A 154 6.63 6.11 2.11
N GLU A 155 5.49 6.77 2.31
CA GLU A 155 4.80 6.79 3.61
C GLU A 155 4.15 5.45 3.98
N ALA A 156 4.21 4.46 3.10
CA ALA A 156 3.81 3.09 3.41
C ALA A 156 4.80 2.37 4.34
N SER A 157 6.09 2.73 4.31
CA SER A 157 7.18 2.00 4.99
C SER A 157 8.27 2.88 5.64
N ASN A 158 8.22 4.21 5.51
CA ASN A 158 9.25 5.13 6.01
C ASN A 158 9.30 5.33 7.56
N PHE A 159 8.80 4.36 8.33
CA PHE A 159 8.85 4.38 9.79
C PHE A 159 8.92 2.97 10.35
N GLU A 160 9.60 2.84 11.49
CA GLU A 160 9.67 1.60 12.27
C GLU A 160 8.36 1.39 13.04
N ILE A 161 7.93 0.13 13.13
CA ILE A 161 6.76 -0.25 13.93
C ILE A 161 7.25 -0.52 15.35
N GLU A 162 6.85 0.31 16.30
CA GLU A 162 7.18 0.09 17.72
C GLU A 162 6.06 -0.68 18.40
N ALA A 163 6.45 -1.60 19.30
CA ALA A 163 5.53 -2.45 20.04
C ALA A 163 4.51 -1.67 20.90
N CYS A 164 4.80 -0.40 21.24
CA CYS A 164 3.93 0.46 22.03
C CYS A 164 2.66 0.88 21.28
N PHE A 165 2.68 0.93 19.93
CA PHE A 165 1.52 1.36 19.13
C PHE A 165 1.08 0.34 18.09
N GLY A 166 1.93 -0.62 17.72
CA GLY A 166 1.59 -1.56 16.65
C GLY A 166 2.35 -2.87 16.68
N ALA A 167 1.98 -3.72 15.72
CA ALA A 167 2.62 -5.00 15.44
C ALA A 167 2.60 -5.27 13.93
N GLU A 168 3.57 -6.03 13.42
CA GLU A 168 3.59 -6.51 12.05
C GLU A 168 2.91 -7.89 11.98
N ALA A 169 2.03 -8.09 11.00
CA ALA A 169 1.17 -9.26 10.91
C ALA A 169 1.92 -10.56 10.57
N SER A 170 2.90 -10.51 9.66
CA SER A 170 3.69 -11.70 9.30
C SER A 170 4.66 -12.13 10.41
N GLU A 171 5.09 -11.21 11.28
CA GLU A 171 5.81 -11.55 12.51
C GLU A 171 4.89 -12.16 13.57
N LEU A 172 3.66 -11.63 13.70
CA LEU A 172 2.70 -12.06 14.72
C LEU A 172 2.05 -13.42 14.38
N TYR A 173 1.91 -13.71 13.08
CA TYR A 173 1.28 -14.92 12.53
C TYR A 173 2.18 -15.58 11.46
N PRO A 174 3.37 -16.09 11.83
CA PRO A 174 4.34 -16.64 10.87
C PRO A 174 3.85 -17.92 10.17
N GLU A 175 2.78 -18.54 10.66
CA GLU A 175 2.14 -19.69 10.03
C GLU A 175 1.32 -19.33 8.78
N VAL A 176 0.97 -18.06 8.59
CA VAL A 176 0.21 -17.59 7.42
C VAL A 176 1.14 -17.50 6.21
N LYS A 177 0.88 -18.34 5.20
CA LYS A 177 1.59 -18.28 3.92
C LYS A 177 0.94 -17.24 3.02
N TYR A 178 1.41 -16.00 3.13
CA TYR A 178 0.92 -14.91 2.29
C TYR A 178 1.37 -15.07 0.83
N THR A 179 0.57 -14.54 -0.09
CA THR A 179 0.90 -14.50 -1.51
C THR A 179 1.92 -13.41 -1.79
N THR A 180 3.02 -13.82 -2.43
CA THR A 180 4.06 -12.87 -2.84
C THR A 180 3.64 -12.07 -4.07
N VAL A 181 4.16 -10.86 -4.26
CA VAL A 181 3.94 -10.09 -5.51
C VAL A 181 4.39 -10.91 -6.73
N HIS A 182 5.49 -11.66 -6.61
CA HIS A 182 5.95 -12.56 -7.67
C HIS A 182 4.92 -13.65 -8.00
N ALA A 183 4.33 -14.30 -6.99
CA ALA A 183 3.30 -15.31 -7.19
C ALA A 183 2.02 -14.70 -7.77
N TYR A 184 1.59 -13.55 -7.23
CA TYR A 184 0.42 -12.82 -7.72
C TYR A 184 0.54 -12.45 -9.20
N LEU A 185 1.68 -11.91 -9.63
CA LEU A 185 1.89 -11.53 -11.03
C LEU A 185 1.92 -12.72 -11.99
N HIS A 186 2.13 -13.95 -11.51
CA HIS A 186 2.16 -15.13 -12.36
C HIS A 186 0.81 -15.43 -13.02
N GLN A 187 -0.32 -15.02 -12.40
CA GLN A 187 -1.66 -15.28 -12.93
C GLN A 187 -1.97 -14.52 -14.23
N PHE A 188 -1.15 -13.55 -14.62
CA PHE A 188 -1.33 -12.72 -15.83
C PHE A 188 -0.47 -13.18 -17.02
N VAL A 189 0.27 -14.28 -16.88
CA VAL A 189 1.23 -14.80 -17.88
C VAL A 189 0.77 -16.17 -18.36
#